data_AF-A0A261FU28-F1
#
_entry.id   AF-A0A261FU28-F1
#
_cell.length_a   1.000
_cell.length_b   1.000
_cell.length_c   1.000
_cell.angle_alpha   90.00
_cell.angle_beta   90.00
_cell.angle_gamma   90.00
#
_symmetry.space_group_name_H-M   'P 1'
#
loop_
_entity.id
_entity.type
_entity.pdbx_description
1 polymer ?
#
loop_
_entity_poly.entity_id
_entity_poly.type
_entity_poly.pdbx_seq_one_letter_code
_entity_poly.pdbx_strand_id
1 'polypeptide(L)' 'MSDDKPHYEFASAKTSAGALALFITPVIGRRRLHTRSYVLLPDEVRALIACLDILPDPDPVPE' A
#
# COMPACT_ATOMS: atom_id res chain seq x y z
N MET A 1 11.09 18.28 8.59
CA MET A 1 10.60 19.22 7.55
C MET A 1 9.29 18.65 7.03
N SER A 2 8.21 19.45 7.06
CA SER A 2 6.82 19.00 6.93
C SER A 2 6.54 17.98 5.83
N ASP A 3 5.83 16.92 6.23
CA ASP A 3 5.17 15.83 5.49
C ASP A 3 4.14 16.31 4.43
N ASP A 4 4.50 17.25 3.56
CA ASP A 4 3.59 17.74 2.51
C ASP A 4 3.66 16.94 1.20
N LYS A 5 4.45 15.85 1.16
CA LYS A 5 4.45 14.96 -0.02
C LYS A 5 3.24 14.04 0.01
N PRO A 6 2.54 13.89 -1.14
CA PRO A 6 1.46 12.93 -1.23
C PRO A 6 2.01 11.52 -1.00
N HIS A 7 1.38 10.78 -0.10
CA HIS A 7 1.73 9.41 0.23
C HIS A 7 0.48 8.56 0.39
N TYR A 8 0.69 7.26 0.55
CA TYR A 8 -0.37 6.27 0.72
C TYR A 8 -0.22 5.61 2.08
N GLU A 9 -1.27 5.65 2.89
CA GLU A 9 -1.32 4.94 4.17
C GLU A 9 -2.06 3.62 3.98
N PHE A 10 -1.45 2.52 4.41
CA PHE A 10 -2.13 1.23 4.49
C PHE A 10 -3.20 1.27 5.59
N ALA A 11 -4.43 0.88 5.27
CA ALA A 11 -5.52 0.81 6.23
C ALA A 11 -5.81 -0.64 6.66
N SER A 12 -6.03 -1.54 5.71
CA SER A 12 -6.23 -2.97 5.99
C SER A 12 -6.07 -3.82 4.73
N ALA A 13 -5.99 -5.15 4.92
CA ALA A 13 -6.08 -6.13 3.85
C ALA A 13 -7.06 -7.23 4.24
N LYS A 14 -7.83 -7.74 3.27
CA LYS A 14 -8.78 -8.84 3.49
C LYS A 14 -8.70 -9.83 2.34
N THR A 15 -8.76 -11.12 2.65
CA THR A 15 -8.92 -12.17 1.65
C THR A 15 -10.37 -12.58 1.56
N SER A 16 -10.93 -12.65 0.35
CA SER A 16 -12.29 -13.16 0.11
C SER A 16 -12.38 -13.81 -1.26
N ALA A 17 -13.03 -14.98 -1.34
CA ALA A 17 -13.24 -15.73 -2.59
C ALA A 17 -11.97 -15.93 -3.45
N GLY A 18 -10.81 -16.11 -2.81
CA GLY A 18 -9.52 -16.29 -3.51
C GLY A 18 -8.87 -15.00 -4.02
N ALA A 19 -9.41 -13.83 -3.71
CA ALA A 19 -8.81 -12.53 -4.03
C ALA A 19 -8.30 -11.82 -2.77
N LEU A 20 -7.32 -10.93 -2.94
CA LEU A 20 -6.80 -10.03 -1.91
C LEU A 20 -7.34 -8.62 -2.14
N ALA A 21 -8.12 -8.10 -1.19
CA ALA A 21 -8.55 -6.71 -1.17
C ALA A 21 -7.63 -5.88 -0.26
N LEU A 22 -6.92 -4.91 -0.84
CA LEU A 22 -6.11 -3.93 -0.14
C LEU A 22 -6.88 -2.62 0.01
N PHE A 23 -6.86 -2.05 1.20
CA PHE A 23 -7.49 -0.77 1.50
C PHE A 23 -6.39 0.24 1.81
N ILE A 24 -6.27 1.26 0.96
CA ILE A 24 -5.18 2.24 1.02
C ILE A 24 -5.79 3.64 1.00
N THR A 25 -5.32 4.50 1.89
CA THR A 25 -5.79 5.88 2.04
C THR A 25 -4.76 6.84 1.44
N PRO A 26 -5.10 7.58 0.37
CA PRO A 26 -4.23 8.64 -0.13
C PRO A 26 -4.22 9.82 0.86
N VAL A 27 -3.03 10.32 1.17
CA VAL A 27 -2.81 11.48 2.02
C VAL A 27 -2.12 12.57 1.21
N ILE A 28 -2.67 13.77 1.19
CA ILE A 28 -2.12 14.92 0.46
C ILE A 28 -1.98 16.08 1.44
N GLY A 29 -0.74 16.44 1.77
CA GLY A 29 -0.46 17.34 2.89
C GLY A 29 -1.07 16.81 4.19
N ARG A 30 -1.91 17.62 4.84
CA ARG A 30 -2.62 17.25 6.08
C ARG A 30 -3.98 16.58 5.86
N ARG A 31 -4.39 16.32 4.61
CA ARG A 31 -5.73 15.79 4.29
C ARG A 31 -5.65 14.31 3.98
N ARG A 32 -6.39 13.50 4.74
CA ARG A 32 -6.70 12.10 4.40
C ARG A 32 -7.92 12.08 3.47
N LEU A 33 -7.75 11.49 2.29
CA LEU A 33 -8.85 11.31 1.33
C LEU A 33 -9.64 10.04 1.64
N HIS A 34 -10.68 9.77 0.84
CA HIS A 34 -11.44 8.53 0.97
C HIS A 34 -10.56 7.32 0.66
N THR A 35 -10.57 6.32 1.56
CA THR A 35 -9.88 5.04 1.39
C THR A 35 -10.35 4.36 0.11
N ARG A 36 -9.40 3.87 -0.70
CA ARG A 36 -9.67 3.13 -1.92
C ARG A 36 -9.43 1.64 -1.70
N SER A 37 -10.25 0.80 -2.31
CA SER A 37 -10.06 -0.64 -2.36
C SER A 37 -9.41 -1.06 -3.68
N TYR A 38 -8.42 -1.93 -3.58
CA TYR A 38 -7.74 -2.56 -4.70
C TYR A 38 -7.91 -4.06 -4.57
N VAL A 39 -8.55 -4.70 -5.53
CA VAL A 39 -8.79 -6.15 -5.51
C VAL A 39 -7.79 -6.81 -6.45
N LEU A 40 -7.00 -7.73 -5.91
CA LEU A 40 -5.96 -8.46 -6.62
C LEU A 40 -6.37 -9.94 -6.72
N LEU A 41 -6.35 -10.46 -7.93
CA LEU A 41 -6.48 -11.88 -8.21
C LEU A 41 -5.18 -12.64 -7.85
N PRO A 42 -5.21 -13.98 -7.72
CA PRO A 42 -4.03 -14.75 -7.33
C PRO A 42 -2.76 -14.48 -8.15
N ASP A 43 -2.88 -14.29 -9.47
CA ASP A 43 -1.74 -13.99 -10.33
C ASP A 43 -1.20 -12.57 -10.11
N GLU A 44 -2.07 -11.60 -9.84
CA GLU A 44 -1.68 -10.23 -9.51
C GLU A 44 -1.01 -10.16 -8.13
N VAL A 45 -1.45 -10.99 -7.18
CA VAL A 45 -0.76 -11.15 -5.88
C VAL A 45 0.64 -11.74 -6.06
N ARG A 46 0.79 -12.76 -6.91
CA ARG A 46 2.12 -13.32 -7.23
C ARG A 46 3.03 -12.29 -7.87
N ALA A 47 2.51 -11.52 -8.83
CA ALA A 47 3.26 -10.44 -9.47
C ALA A 47 3.65 -9.34 -8.47
N LEU A 48 2.74 -8.96 -7.56
CA LEU A 48 3.02 -7.99 -6.52
C LEU A 48 4.16 -8.45 -5.60
N ILE A 49 4.10 -9.69 -5.11
CA ILE A 49 5.17 -10.26 -4.26
C ILE A 49 6.50 -10.25 -5.01
N ALA A 50 6.51 -10.72 -6.26
CA ALA A 50 7.73 -10.72 -7.08
C ALA A 50 8.31 -9.31 -7.29
N CYS A 51 7.47 -8.28 -7.44
CA CYS A 51 7.93 -6.90 -7.51
C CYS A 51 8.54 -6.41 -6.18
N LEU A 52 7.95 -6.79 -5.05
CA LEU A 52 8.41 -6.39 -3.72
C LEU A 52 9.72 -7.10 -3.32
N ASP A 53 9.89 -8.38 -3.69
CA ASP A 53 11.12 -9.14 -3.42
C ASP A 53 12.36 -8.55 -4.11
N ILE A 54 12.16 -7.67 -5.10
CA ILE A 54 13.22 -6.98 -5.85
C ILE A 54 13.48 -5.58 -5.28
N LEU A 55 12.58 -5.03 -4.45
CA LEU A 55 12.79 -3.71 -3.84
C LEU A 55 13.84 -3.83 -2.72
N PRO A 56 14.83 -2.92 -2.67
CA PRO A 56 15.73 -2.86 -1.53
C PRO A 56 14.93 -2.58 -0.26
N ASP A 57 15.29 -3.23 0.85
CA ASP A 57 14.72 -2.92 2.15
C ASP A 57 14.81 -1.41 2.39
N PRO A 58 13.75 -0.78 2.91
CA PRO A 58 13.81 0.65 3.22
C PRO A 58 14.98 0.88 4.18
N ASP A 59 15.85 1.84 3.84
CA ASP A 59 16.95 2.25 4.73
C ASP A 59 16.39 2.47 6.14
N PRO A 60 17.07 1.97 7.19
CA PRO A 60 16.61 2.15 8.55
C PRO A 60 16.39 3.64 8.81
N VAL A 61 15.18 3.99 9.24
CA VAL A 61 14.86 5.37 9.65
C VAL A 61 15.78 5.70 10.82
N PRO A 62 16.60 6.76 10.75
CA PRO A 62 17.44 7.15 11.88
C PRO A 62 16.55 7.53 13.07
N GLU A 63 16.86 6.94 14.23
CA GLU A 63 16.18 7.16 15.53
C GLU A 63 16.14 8.63 15.97
#